data_AF-A0A933N0E5-F1
#
_entry.id   AF-A0A933N0E5-F1
#
_cell.length_a   1.000
_cell.length_b   1.000
_cell.length_c   1.000
_cell.angle_alpha   90.00
_cell.angle_beta   90.00
_cell.angle_gamma   90.00
#
_symmetry.space_group_name_H-M   'P 1'
#
loop_
_entity.id
_entity.type
_entity.pdbx_description
1 polymer ?
#
loop_
_entity_poly.entity_id
_entity_poly.type
_entity_poly.pdbx_seq_one_letter_code
_entity_poly.pdbx_strand_id
1 'polypeptide(L)' 'KAVHNFRWGIQRCFTFYQFEKSLHPLIRSSNLLERFFREFRNKSDEVGVFPNEPSCLTLFYLVLMREHAKHDRVDFAKTG' A
#
# COMPACT_ATOMS: atom_id res chain seq x y z
N LYS A 1 -0.56 -7.69 24.63
CA LYS A 1 -0.51 -6.41 23.85
C LYS A 1 -1.47 -6.41 22.66
N ALA A 2 -1.51 -7.45 21.82
CA ALA A 2 -2.43 -7.50 20.66
C ALA A 2 -3.92 -7.31 21.01
N VAL A 3 -4.44 -8.04 22.01
CA VAL A 3 -5.85 -7.94 22.44
C VAL A 3 -6.22 -6.53 22.93
N HIS A 4 -5.29 -5.84 23.60
CA HIS A 4 -5.51 -4.47 24.06
C HIS A 4 -5.65 -3.50 22.88
N ASN A 5 -4.72 -3.56 21.92
CA ASN A 5 -4.76 -2.72 20.72
C ASN A 5 -6.03 -2.97 19.89
N PHE A 6 -6.43 -4.24 19.78
CA PHE A 6 -7.68 -4.61 19.12
C PHE A 6 -8.88 -3.95 19.81
N ARG A 7 -9.01 -4.08 21.13
CA ARG A 7 -10.11 -3.47 21.89
C ARG A 7 -10.12 -1.93 21.80
N TRP A 8 -8.95 -1.31 21.77
CA TRP A 8 -8.83 0.15 21.62
C TRP A 8 -9.24 0.64 20.23
N GLY A 9 -8.91 -0.12 19.17
CA GLY A 9 -9.14 0.29 17.78
C GLY A 9 -10.46 -0.16 17.17
N ILE A 10 -11.13 -1.18 17.74
CA ILE A 10 -12.23 -1.89 17.08
C ILE A 10 -13.39 -0.98 16.67
N GLN A 11 -13.73 0.03 17.47
CA GLN A 11 -14.82 0.95 17.14
C GLN A 11 -14.54 1.73 15.86
N ARG A 12 -13.28 2.07 15.58
CA ARG A 12 -12.87 2.75 14.34
C ARG A 12 -12.97 1.83 13.12
N CYS A 13 -12.84 0.52 13.31
CA CYS A 13 -12.98 -0.45 12.22
C CYS A 13 -14.43 -0.57 11.72
N PHE A 14 -15.44 -0.14 12.48
CA PHE A 14 -16.83 -0.24 12.05
C PHE A 14 -17.21 0.71 10.91
N THR A 15 -16.43 1.76 10.66
CA THR A 15 -16.56 2.61 9.46
C THR A 15 -16.47 1.79 8.17
N PHE A 16 -15.80 0.63 8.17
CA PHE A 16 -15.77 -0.30 7.05
C PHE A 16 -17.17 -0.68 6.53
N TYR A 17 -18.14 -0.86 7.43
CA TYR A 17 -19.49 -1.27 7.06
C TYR A 17 -20.34 -0.15 6.45
N GLN A 18 -19.87 1.10 6.50
CA GLN A 18 -20.53 2.24 5.87
C GLN A 18 -20.27 2.30 4.36
N PHE A 19 -19.25 1.61 3.86
CA PHE A 19 -18.95 1.54 2.43
C PHE A 19 -19.88 0.55 1.71
N GLU A 20 -20.07 0.76 0.41
CA GLU A 20 -20.81 -0.16 -0.45
C GLU A 20 -20.17 -1.56 -0.45
N LYS A 21 -21.00 -2.62 -0.44
CA LYS A 21 -20.53 -4.02 -0.40
C LYS A 21 -19.60 -4.40 -1.55
N SER A 22 -19.75 -3.75 -2.71
CA SER A 22 -18.86 -3.92 -3.87
C SER A 22 -17.41 -3.51 -3.58
N LEU A 23 -17.19 -2.57 -2.66
CA LEU A 23 -15.87 -2.08 -2.26
C LEU A 23 -15.24 -2.89 -1.13
N HIS A 24 -16.01 -3.69 -0.40
CA HIS A 24 -15.53 -4.47 0.75
C HIS A 24 -14.34 -5.39 0.42
N PRO A 25 -14.31 -6.12 -0.72
CA PRO A 25 -13.15 -6.94 -1.08
C PRO A 25 -11.89 -6.11 -1.31
N LEU A 26 -12.02 -4.91 -1.90
CA LEU A 26 -10.92 -4.00 -2.18
C LEU A 26 -10.36 -3.38 -0.90
N ILE A 27 -11.23 -2.96 0.02
CA ILE A 27 -10.85 -2.31 1.28
C ILE A 27 -10.26 -3.33 2.27
N ARG A 28 -10.81 -4.54 2.35
CA ARG A 28 -10.36 -5.58 3.28
C ARG A 28 -8.99 -6.17 2.90
N SER A 29 -8.69 -6.22 1.60
CA SER A 29 -7.45 -6.82 1.11
C SER A 29 -6.26 -5.88 1.29
N SER A 30 -5.24 -6.34 2.01
CA SER A 30 -3.97 -5.63 2.16
C SER A 30 -2.92 -6.00 1.11
N ASN A 31 -3.25 -6.93 0.18
CA ASN A 31 -2.30 -7.47 -0.79
C ASN A 31 -1.53 -6.39 -1.56
N LEU A 32 -2.24 -5.34 -2.00
CA LEU A 32 -1.63 -4.24 -2.75
C LEU A 32 -0.64 -3.46 -1.86
N LEU A 33 -1.05 -3.08 -0.66
CA LEU A 33 -0.21 -2.34 0.28
C LEU A 33 1.01 -3.16 0.71
N GLU A 34 0.81 -4.44 1.00
CA GLU A 34 1.89 -5.35 1.39
C GLU A 34 2.91 -5.55 0.28
N ARG A 35 2.45 -5.67 -0.98
CA ARG A 35 3.33 -5.75 -2.15
C ARG A 35 4.11 -4.46 -2.36
N PHE A 36 3.44 -3.32 -2.33
CA PHE A 36 4.06 -2.01 -2.49
C PHE A 36 5.13 -1.75 -1.43
N PHE A 37 4.80 -1.92 -0.14
CA PHE A 37 5.74 -1.70 0.96
C PHE A 37 6.88 -2.73 1.00
N ARG A 38 6.69 -3.90 0.41
CA ARG A 38 7.78 -4.88 0.23
C ARG A 38 8.74 -4.41 -0.84
N GLU A 39 8.26 -3.94 -1.99
CA GLU A 39 9.15 -3.37 -3.02
C GLU A 39 9.87 -2.13 -2.52
N PHE A 40 9.17 -1.23 -1.82
CA PHE A 40 9.81 -0.06 -1.22
C PHE A 40 10.92 -0.47 -0.24
N ARG A 41 10.67 -1.43 0.65
CA ARG A 41 11.71 -1.93 1.59
C ARG A 41 12.90 -2.53 0.88
N ASN A 42 12.67 -3.38 -0.12
CA ASN A 42 13.77 -3.96 -0.89
C ASN A 42 14.64 -2.87 -1.53
N LYS A 43 14.02 -1.83 -2.09
CA LYS A 43 14.74 -0.70 -2.68
C LYS A 43 15.43 0.17 -1.64
N SER A 44 14.85 0.38 -0.46
CA SER A 44 15.51 1.11 0.61
C SER A 44 16.70 0.34 1.18
N ASP A 45 16.60 -0.99 1.28
CA ASP A 45 17.67 -1.84 1.77
C ASP A 45 18.89 -1.82 0.82
N GLU A 46 18.67 -1.70 -0.49
CA GLU A 46 19.74 -1.48 -1.49
C GLU A 46 20.46 -0.12 -1.31
N VAL A 47 19.77 0.90 -0.81
CA VAL A 47 20.35 2.23 -0.54
C VAL A 47 21.06 2.28 0.81
N GLY A 48 20.59 1.50 1.79
CA GLY A 48 21.15 1.47 3.15
C GLY A 48 20.70 2.68 3.98
N VAL A 49 21.48 3.76 3.95
CA VAL A 49 21.21 4.98 4.73
C VAL A 49 20.95 6.14 3.79
N PHE A 50 19.79 6.78 3.92
CA PHE A 50 19.47 7.98 3.16
C PHE A 50 20.22 9.18 3.74
N PRO A 51 20.83 10.03 2.88
CA PRO A 51 21.55 11.22 3.34
C PRO A 51 20.62 12.32 3.86
N ASN A 52 19.34 12.31 3.47
CA ASN A 52 18.34 13.28 3.87
C ASN A 52 16.92 12.75 3.58
N GLU A 53 15.91 13.39 4.17
CA GLU A 53 14.50 13.06 3.96
C GLU A 53 14.05 13.14 2.48
N PRO A 54 14.40 14.19 1.70
CA PRO A 54 14.04 14.26 0.28
C PRO A 54 14.51 13.06 -0.55
N SER A 55 15.66 12.48 -0.23
CA SER A 55 16.19 11.31 -0.93
C SER A 55 15.33 10.07 -0.68
N CYS A 56 14.84 9.88 0.55
CA CYS A 56 13.89 8.82 0.89
C CYS A 56 12.55 9.04 0.19
N LEU A 57 12.02 10.27 0.20
CA LEU A 57 10.77 10.63 -0.48
C LEU A 57 10.87 10.42 -1.99
N THR A 58 12.01 10.73 -2.59
CA THR A 58 12.26 10.51 -4.02
C THR A 58 12.18 9.02 -4.34
N LEU A 59 12.81 8.15 -3.55
CA LEU A 59 12.72 6.71 -3.75
C LEU A 59 11.27 6.22 -3.60
N PHE A 60 10.56 6.69 -2.58
CA PHE A 60 9.17 6.33 -2.35
C PHE A 60 8.29 6.69 -3.56
N TYR A 61 8.45 7.92 -4.08
CA TYR A 61 7.73 8.38 -5.28
C TYR A 61 8.06 7.54 -6.51
N LEU A 62 9.33 7.20 -6.73
CA LEU A 62 9.74 6.36 -7.86
C LEU A 62 9.12 4.95 -7.80
N VAL A 63 9.05 4.34 -6.61
CA VAL A 63 8.39 3.04 -6.41
C VAL A 63 6.88 3.17 -6.67
N LEU A 64 6.25 4.25 -6.22
CA LEU A 64 4.83 4.51 -6.45
C LEU A 64 4.50 4.68 -7.94
N MET A 65 5.28 5.48 -8.67
CA MET A 65 5.09 5.66 -10.12
C MET A 65 5.28 4.35 -10.89
N ARG A 66 6.23 3.51 -10.47
CA ARG A 66 6.46 2.20 -11.07
C ARG A 66 5.30 1.24 -10.83
N GLU A 67 4.71 1.22 -9.63
CA GLU A 67 3.52 0.41 -9.34
C GLU A 67 2.31 0.88 -10.14
N HIS A 68 2.10 2.20 -10.24
CA HIS A 68 1.04 2.78 -11.08
C HIS A 68 1.16 2.33 -12.54
N ALA A 69 2.36 2.46 -13.12
CA ALA A 69 2.61 2.05 -14.51
C ALA A 69 2.42 0.54 -14.75
N LYS A 70 2.61 -0.31 -13.73
CA LYS A 70 2.32 -1.75 -13.85
C LYS A 70 0.82 -2.01 -13.93
N HIS A 71 0.01 -1.27 -13.19
CA HIS A 71 -1.45 -1.42 -13.23
C HIS A 71 -2.02 -0.95 -14.58
N ASP A 72 -1.59 0.20 -15.08
CA ASP A 72 -2.03 0.72 -16.40
C ASP A 72 -1.75 -0.28 -17.54
N ARG A 73 -0.63 -1.01 -17.46
CA ARG A 73 -0.27 -2.05 -18.43
C ARG A 73 -1.22 -3.24 -18.43
N VAL A 74 -1.77 -3.61 -17.27
CA VAL A 74 -2.71 -4.72 -17.14
C VAL A 74 -4.08 -4.36 -17.73
N ASP A 75 -4.48 -3.08 -17.66
CA ASP A 75 -5.73 -2.59 -18.25
C ASP A 75 -5.63 -2.49 -19.78
N PHE A 76 -4.47 -2.09 -20.31
CA PHE A 76 -4.23 -2.08 -21.76
C PHE A 76 -4.34 -3.49 -22.38
N ALA A 77 -3.78 -4.51 -21.71
CA ALA A 77 -3.81 -5.90 -22.21
C ALA A 77 -5.21 -6.56 -22.16
N LYS A 78 -6.18 -5.97 -21.46
CA LYS A 78 -7.57 -6.46 -21.40
C LYS A 78 -8.51 -5.76 -22.41
N THR A 79 -8.03 -4.72 -23.07
CA THR A 79 -8.83 -3.86 -23.96
C THR A 79 -8.55 -4.09 -25.45
N GLY A 80 -7.57 -4.93 -25.79
CA GLY A 80 -7.29 -5.40 -27.16
C GLY A 80 -7.63 -6.88 -27.32
#